data_AF-A0A645JUP4-F1
#
_entry.id   AF-A0A645JUP4-F1
#
_cell.length_a   1.000
_cell.length_b   1.000
_cell.length_c   1.000
_cell.angle_alpha   90.00
_cell.angle_beta   90.00
_cell.angle_gamma   90.00
#
_symmetry.space_group_name_H-M   'P 1'
#
loop_
_entity.id
_entity.type
_entity.pdbx_description
1 polymer ?
#
loop_
_entity_poly.entity_id
_entity_poly.type
_entity_poly.pdbx_seq_one_letter_code
_entity_poly.pdbx_strand_id
1 'polypeptide(L)'
;MESYVEKPYSLVVGREAYKLLNTVHEGYALIKAVSSIIDGKVILSEAVEGAFLMPYDHEDIELTIGQDFSIGYENHDDKKIKLFITESLTFRVLDEKLIVKFNI
;
A
#
# COMPACT_ATOMS: atom_id res chain seq x y z
N MET A 1 -1.93 0.64 27.43
CA MET A 1 -3.00 0.40 26.45
C MET A 1 -2.39 -0.46 25.37
N GLU A 2 -2.81 -1.72 25.33
CA GLU A 2 -2.34 -2.68 24.33
C GLU A 2 -2.82 -2.23 22.95
N SER A 3 -1.88 -2.01 22.04
CA SER A 3 -2.18 -1.71 20.63
C SER A 3 -2.41 -3.02 19.87
N TYR A 4 -3.39 -3.79 20.34
CA TYR A 4 -3.82 -5.01 19.68
C TYR A 4 -4.94 -4.66 18.70
N VAL A 5 -4.71 -4.92 17.42
CA VAL A 5 -5.73 -4.86 16.38
C VAL A 5 -5.88 -6.25 15.80
N GLU A 6 -7.13 -6.67 15.59
CA GLU A 6 -7.42 -7.97 15.02
C GLU A 6 -6.92 -8.08 13.57
N LYS A 7 -6.57 -9.30 13.18
CA LYS A 7 -6.32 -9.65 11.77
C LYS A 7 -7.59 -9.39 10.95
N PRO A 8 -7.47 -9.11 9.64
CA PRO A 8 -6.30 -9.31 8.77
C PRO A 8 -5.31 -8.14 8.72
N TYR A 9 -4.02 -8.43 8.48
CA TYR A 9 -2.99 -7.41 8.20
C TYR A 9 -2.54 -7.41 6.74
N SER A 10 -2.10 -6.26 6.24
CA SER A 10 -1.41 -6.10 4.98
C SER A 10 0.08 -5.83 5.21
N LEU A 11 0.94 -6.59 4.53
CA LEU A 11 2.38 -6.38 4.51
C LEU A 11 2.78 -5.74 3.19
N VAL A 12 3.05 -4.44 3.20
CA VAL A 12 3.53 -3.69 2.02
C VAL A 12 5.05 -3.76 1.99
N VAL A 13 5.63 -4.24 0.90
CA VAL A 13 7.07 -4.52 0.79
C VAL A 13 7.68 -3.84 -0.42
N GLY A 14 8.90 -3.32 -0.25
CA GLY A 14 9.74 -2.86 -1.34
C GLY A 14 10.33 -4.02 -2.15
N ARG A 15 11.05 -3.70 -3.24
CA ARG A 15 11.63 -4.71 -4.15
C ARG A 15 12.53 -5.72 -3.48
N GLU A 16 13.45 -5.29 -2.62
CA GLU A 16 14.42 -6.19 -1.97
C GLU A 16 13.74 -7.16 -1.01
N ALA A 17 12.84 -6.63 -0.18
CA ALA A 17 11.99 -7.42 0.71
C ALA A 17 11.12 -8.42 -0.05
N TYR A 18 10.53 -8.01 -1.17
CA TYR A 18 9.72 -8.89 -2.01
C TYR A 18 10.55 -10.04 -2.62
N LYS A 19 11.78 -9.76 -3.09
CA LYS A 19 12.68 -10.81 -3.59
C LYS A 19 12.99 -11.86 -2.51
N LEU A 20 13.26 -11.42 -1.28
CA LEU A 20 13.50 -12.32 -0.15
C LEU A 20 12.27 -13.19 0.16
N LEU A 21 11.09 -12.58 0.18
CA LEU A 21 9.82 -13.29 0.41
C LEU A 21 9.44 -14.24 -0.73
N ASN A 22 9.87 -13.94 -1.96
CA ASN A 22 9.60 -14.76 -3.14
C ASN A 22 10.60 -15.94 -3.28
N THR A 23 11.05 -16.48 -2.15
CA THR A 23 11.90 -17.66 -2.07
C THR A 23 11.08 -18.86 -1.57
N VAL A 24 11.64 -20.07 -1.75
CA VAL A 24 11.07 -21.31 -1.21
C VAL A 24 11.89 -21.71 0.01
N HIS A 25 11.21 -21.92 1.13
CA HIS A 25 11.80 -22.44 2.36
C HIS A 25 11.12 -23.78 2.69
N GLU A 26 11.91 -24.85 2.87
CA GLU A 26 11.40 -26.19 3.21
C GLU A 26 10.29 -26.71 2.27
N GLY A 27 10.38 -26.38 0.97
CA GLY A 27 9.40 -26.80 -0.04
C GLY A 27 8.11 -25.97 -0.06
N TYR A 28 8.01 -24.91 0.76
CA TYR A 28 6.87 -24.00 0.78
C TYR A 28 7.27 -22.57 0.42
N ALA A 29 6.44 -21.88 -0.35
CA ALA A 29 6.71 -20.50 -0.75
C ALA A 29 6.60 -19.58 0.48
N LEU A 30 7.69 -18.87 0.81
CA LEU A 30 7.76 -18.05 2.01
C LEU A 30 6.68 -16.96 2.01
N ILE A 31 6.41 -16.34 0.86
CA ILE A 31 5.33 -15.37 0.70
C ILE A 31 3.94 -15.93 1.07
N LYS A 32 3.68 -17.22 0.80
CA LYS A 32 2.42 -17.89 1.20
C LYS A 32 2.38 -18.15 2.70
N ALA A 33 3.51 -18.48 3.32
CA ALA A 33 3.60 -18.72 4.76
C ALA A 33 3.32 -17.43 5.51
N VAL A 34 3.97 -16.34 5.09
CA VAL A 34 3.75 -15.01 5.65
C VAL A 34 2.31 -14.56 5.47
N SER A 35 1.75 -14.69 4.26
CA SER A 35 0.33 -14.35 3.99
C SER A 35 -0.63 -15.12 4.90
N SER A 36 -0.37 -16.41 5.15
CA SER A 36 -1.16 -17.24 6.06
C SER A 36 -1.04 -16.82 7.52
N ILE A 37 0.16 -16.42 7.96
CA ILE A 37 0.39 -15.95 9.34
C ILE A 37 -0.37 -14.65 9.62
N ILE A 38 -0.33 -13.70 8.67
CA ILE A 38 -0.98 -12.39 8.83
C ILE A 38 -2.46 -12.40 8.45
N ASP A 39 -2.97 -13.55 7.98
CA ASP A 39 -4.31 -13.74 7.42
C ASP A 39 -4.65 -12.69 6.34
N GLY A 40 -3.68 -12.35 5.50
CA GLY A 40 -3.78 -11.20 4.61
C GLY A 40 -2.78 -11.24 3.46
N LYS A 41 -2.47 -10.07 2.91
CA LYS A 41 -1.73 -9.98 1.63
C LYS A 41 -0.35 -9.37 1.83
N VAL A 42 0.61 -9.91 1.08
CA VAL A 42 1.90 -9.26 0.82
C VAL A 42 1.78 -8.45 -0.46
N ILE A 43 1.97 -7.14 -0.39
CA ILE A 43 1.77 -6.19 -1.49
C ILE A 43 3.12 -5.59 -1.88
N LEU A 44 3.56 -5.78 -3.13
CA LEU A 44 4.75 -5.11 -3.67
C LEU A 44 4.44 -3.63 -3.92
N SER A 45 5.28 -2.74 -3.40
CA SER A 45 5.23 -1.31 -3.68
C SER A 45 6.59 -0.80 -4.16
N GLU A 46 6.58 -0.13 -5.31
CA GLU A 46 7.78 0.54 -5.87
C GLU A 46 8.13 1.83 -5.12
N ALA A 47 7.20 2.37 -4.34
CA ALA A 47 7.38 3.61 -3.59
C ALA A 47 7.95 3.40 -2.17
N VAL A 48 8.09 2.14 -1.74
CA VAL A 48 8.51 1.79 -0.38
C VAL A 48 9.90 1.16 -0.39
N GLU A 49 10.75 1.63 0.52
CA GLU A 49 11.98 0.96 0.92
C GLU A 49 11.73 0.18 2.22
N GLY A 50 12.21 -1.07 2.28
CA GLY A 50 11.94 -1.96 3.41
C GLY A 50 10.55 -2.60 3.35
N ALA A 51 9.84 -2.63 4.48
CA ALA A 51 8.46 -3.11 4.56
C ALA A 51 7.63 -2.39 5.63
N PHE A 52 6.31 -2.37 5.46
CA PHE A 52 5.33 -1.88 6.42
C PHE A 52 4.27 -2.95 6.67
N LEU A 53 4.00 -3.26 7.94
CA LEU A 53 2.86 -4.07 8.35
C LEU A 53 1.80 -3.15 8.96
N MET A 54 0.56 -3.29 8.52
CA MET A 54 -0.57 -2.48 8.97
C MET A 54 -1.87 -3.30 8.92
N PRO A 55 -2.90 -2.96 9.71
CA PRO A 55 -4.22 -3.58 9.58
C PRO A 55 -4.82 -3.30 8.20
N TYR A 56 -5.61 -4.26 7.71
CA TYR A 56 -6.40 -4.08 6.49
C TYR A 56 -7.76 -3.49 6.84
N ASP A 57 -8.19 -2.47 6.09
CA ASP A 57 -9.52 -1.85 6.22
C ASP A 57 -9.81 -1.32 7.64
N HIS A 58 -8.95 -0.42 8.13
CA HIS A 58 -9.03 0.14 9.47
C HIS A 58 -9.39 1.63 9.45
N GLU A 59 -10.32 2.06 10.31
CA GLU A 59 -10.84 3.44 10.36
C GLU A 59 -9.77 4.49 10.68
N ASP A 60 -8.74 4.13 11.42
CA ASP A 60 -7.62 5.04 11.73
C ASP A 60 -6.61 5.24 10.58
N ILE A 61 -6.79 4.59 9.42
CA ILE A 61 -5.94 4.77 8.23
C ILE A 61 -6.84 5.14 7.05
N GLU A 62 -6.97 6.44 6.79
CA GLU A 62 -7.98 6.98 5.89
C GLU A 62 -7.36 7.61 4.64
N LEU A 63 -7.85 7.22 3.46
CA LEU A 63 -7.68 7.96 2.21
C LEU A 63 -9.03 8.57 1.83
N THR A 64 -9.17 9.89 1.95
CA THR A 64 -10.38 10.60 1.52
C THR A 64 -10.18 11.15 0.11
N ILE A 65 -11.06 10.78 -0.81
CA ILE A 65 -11.10 11.29 -2.18
C ILE A 65 -12.18 12.36 -2.26
N GLY A 66 -11.80 13.61 -2.52
CA GLY A 66 -12.71 14.71 -2.80
C GLY A 66 -13.12 14.74 -4.28
N GLN A 67 -12.16 14.56 -5.18
CA GLN A 67 -12.40 14.37 -6.61
C GLN A 67 -11.54 13.21 -7.10
N ASP A 68 -12.18 12.24 -7.74
CA ASP A 68 -11.52 11.08 -8.34
C ASP A 68 -10.64 11.49 -9.53
N PHE A 69 -9.73 10.61 -9.92
CA PHE A 69 -8.83 10.80 -11.04
C PHE A 69 -9.59 11.14 -12.32
N SER A 70 -9.40 12.37 -12.80
CA SER A 70 -10.17 12.93 -13.90
C SER A 70 -9.26 13.53 -14.97
N ILE A 71 -9.68 13.43 -16.23
CA ILE A 71 -9.00 14.07 -17.36
C ILE A 71 -9.83 15.28 -17.81
N GLY A 72 -9.24 16.47 -17.74
CA GLY A 72 -9.84 17.72 -18.18
C GLY A 72 -9.26 18.21 -19.50
N TYR A 73 -10.05 19.00 -20.23
CA TYR A 73 -9.58 19.71 -21.42
C TYR A 73 -9.00 21.08 -21.03
N GLU A 74 -7.80 21.40 -21.54
CA GLU A 74 -7.18 22.70 -21.35
C GLU A 74 -7.33 23.59 -22.59
N ASN A 75 -6.78 23.18 -23.73
CA ASN A 75 -6.91 23.88 -25.01
C ASN A 75 -6.54 22.97 -26.22
N HIS A 76 -6.62 23.47 -27.45
CA HIS A 76 -6.07 22.80 -28.63
C HIS A 76 -5.59 23.80 -29.70
N ASP A 77 -4.73 23.33 -30.60
CA ASP A 77 -4.35 23.99 -31.86
C ASP A 77 -4.76 23.11 -33.08
N ASP A 78 -4.29 23.46 -34.28
CA ASP A 78 -4.59 22.73 -35.52
C ASP A 78 -4.01 21.30 -35.56
N LYS A 79 -3.16 20.92 -34.59
CA LYS A 79 -2.40 19.66 -34.59
C LYS A 79 -2.51 18.88 -33.28
N LYS A 80 -2.77 19.52 -32.15
CA LYS A 80 -2.68 18.92 -30.81
C LYS A 80 -3.77 19.43 -29.88
N ILE A 81 -4.18 18.55 -28.98
CA ILE A 81 -5.06 18.85 -27.85
C ILE A 81 -4.22 18.76 -26.57
N LYS A 82 -4.35 19.77 -25.72
CA LYS A 82 -3.78 19.78 -24.38
C LYS A 82 -4.86 19.40 -23.37
N LEU A 83 -4.60 18.32 -22.66
CA LEU A 83 -5.44 17.81 -21.57
C LEU A 83 -4.66 17.93 -20.26
N PHE A 84 -5.37 17.94 -19.13
CA PHE A 84 -4.78 17.88 -17.80
C PHE A 84 -5.39 16.74 -17.00
N ILE A 85 -4.66 16.28 -15.99
CA ILE A 85 -5.15 15.34 -14.99
C ILE A 85 -5.43 16.14 -13.72
N THR A 86 -6.55 15.88 -13.07
CA THR A 86 -6.87 16.45 -11.76
C THR A 86 -7.38 15.36 -10.83
N GLU A 87 -7.01 15.48 -9.57
CA GLU A 87 -7.41 14.62 -8.46
C GLU A 87 -7.36 15.48 -7.19
N SER A 88 -8.29 15.26 -6.27
CA SER A 88 -8.27 15.91 -4.96
C SER A 88 -8.42 14.83 -3.90
N LEU A 89 -7.38 14.64 -3.10
CA LEU A 89 -7.34 13.64 -2.05
C LEU A 89 -6.62 14.16 -0.80
N THR A 90 -6.84 13.48 0.32
CA THR A 90 -6.03 13.61 1.53
C THR A 90 -5.87 12.25 2.17
N PHE A 91 -4.73 12.03 2.83
CA PHE A 91 -4.40 10.79 3.53
C PHE A 91 -4.09 11.09 4.99
N ARG A 92 -4.62 10.28 5.91
CA ARG A 92 -4.50 10.48 7.35
C ARG A 92 -4.21 9.16 8.05
N VAL A 93 -3.35 9.23 9.07
CA VAL A 93 -3.11 8.16 10.03
C VAL A 93 -3.47 8.73 11.40
N LEU A 94 -4.52 8.21 12.03
CA LEU A 94 -5.04 8.70 13.32
C LEU A 94 -4.32 8.04 14.49
N ASP A 95 -3.93 6.76 14.35
CA ASP A 95 -3.05 6.05 15.28
C ASP A 95 -1.84 5.48 14.54
N GLU A 96 -0.69 6.12 14.72
CA GLU A 96 0.59 5.72 14.12
C GLU A 96 1.07 4.34 14.60
N LYS A 97 0.62 3.87 15.78
CA LYS A 97 1.03 2.58 16.34
C LYS A 97 0.53 1.39 15.52
N LEU A 98 -0.45 1.62 14.65
CA LEU A 98 -0.98 0.62 13.73
C LEU A 98 0.00 0.25 12.60
N ILE A 99 1.05 1.05 12.41
CA ILE A 99 2.00 0.87 11.32
C ILE A 99 3.36 0.45 11.90
N VAL A 100 3.80 -0.76 11.54
CA VAL A 100 5.12 -1.28 11.92
C VAL A 100 6.04 -1.24 10.71
N LYS A 101 7.13 -0.47 10.79
CA LYS A 101 8.17 -0.40 9.77
C LYS A 101 9.27 -1.43 10.02
N PHE A 102 9.66 -2.15 8.97
CA PHE A 102 10.83 -3.01 8.93
C PHE A 102 11.89 -2.40 8.02
N ASN A 103 13.11 -2.27 8.54
CA ASN A 103 14.28 -1.94 7.74
C ASN A 103 14.88 -3.24 7.25
N ILE A 104 15.02 -3.39 5.94
CA ILE A 104 15.48 -4.60 5.25
C ILE A 104 16.67 -4.22 4.39
#